data_AF-A0A7C3QR40-F1
#
_entry.id   AF-A0A7C3QR40-F1
#
_cell.length_a   1.000
_cell.length_b   1.000
_cell.length_c   1.000
_cell.angle_alpha   90.00
_cell.angle_beta   90.00
_cell.angle_gamma   90.00
#
_symmetry.space_group_name_H-M   'P 1'
#
loop_
_entity.id
_entity.type
_entity.pdbx_description
1 polymer ?
#
loop_
_entity_poly.entity_id
_entity_poly.type
_entity_poly.pdbx_seq_one_letter_code
_entity_poly.pdbx_strand_id
1 'polypeptide(L)'
;MVNKFWRLLVTLAALGLGGCVSSGQPLPTQAPTAVLPTPVSPTANAVLSAADLPASPTPANMAPAAPTTAVTQAPPVVLATAAALPSPPPDAPPAPSATAASDVSADGRAAAIGFSAGGRPLTAYQLGGGPNQIVLVGGMHGGYEWNTVLLAYRLLDYFAENPDKIPETVTLHIIPAANPDGQFVVAGRDGRFAPTDVDAAADNFSGRFNSNGVDLNRNWDCQWQTAGMWRDQEIDAGEFPFSEPETAALRDFFLALQPTAVVFWHSAANGVYGAGCPDLYQSAYALAQLYGTAAGYPVYESFDSYAVTGDASDWLALQNIPAITVELETHESLDWEKNLAGVTAVLKSQQPGGVAP
;
A
#
# COMPACT_ATOMS: atom_id res chain seq x y z
N MET A 1 61.40 39.62 -47.01
CA MET A 1 60.99 40.65 -46.03
C MET A 1 61.04 39.99 -44.65
N VAL A 2 62.20 40.05 -43.98
CA VAL A 2 62.53 41.00 -42.90
C VAL A 2 61.84 40.54 -41.60
N ASN A 3 62.49 39.70 -40.78
CA ASN A 3 63.33 40.03 -39.58
C ASN A 3 62.53 39.65 -38.31
N LYS A 4 63.06 39.18 -37.16
CA LYS A 4 64.41 38.95 -36.58
C LYS A 4 64.14 38.17 -35.25
N PHE A 5 64.97 37.18 -34.85
CA PHE A 5 65.99 37.25 -33.76
C PHE A 5 65.45 37.77 -32.38
N TRP A 6 65.78 37.26 -31.19
CA TRP A 6 66.73 36.26 -30.67
C TRP A 6 66.45 36.01 -29.16
N ARG A 7 66.92 34.85 -28.67
CA ARG A 7 67.25 34.36 -27.31
C ARG A 7 67.46 35.36 -26.13
N LEU A 8 67.17 34.94 -24.88
CA LEU A 8 68.10 34.35 -23.86
C LEU A 8 67.90 34.82 -22.38
N LEU A 9 67.91 33.84 -21.45
CA LEU A 9 68.41 33.79 -20.04
C LEU A 9 67.83 34.63 -18.87
N VAL A 10 67.26 33.90 -17.88
CA VAL A 10 67.65 33.73 -16.44
C VAL A 10 68.27 34.96 -15.73
N THR A 11 67.80 35.49 -14.59
CA THR A 11 67.93 34.95 -13.20
C THR A 11 67.18 35.84 -12.17
N LEU A 12 66.83 35.23 -11.02
CA LEU A 12 66.33 35.72 -9.72
C LEU A 12 66.32 37.22 -9.36
N ALA A 13 65.23 37.65 -8.69
CA ALA A 13 65.30 38.47 -7.48
C ALA A 13 64.05 38.24 -6.59
N ALA A 14 64.29 37.94 -5.32
CA ALA A 14 63.29 37.82 -4.25
C ALA A 14 62.98 39.20 -3.65
N LEU A 15 61.73 39.44 -3.23
CA LEU A 15 61.33 40.13 -1.98
C LEU A 15 59.81 40.36 -1.93
N GLY A 16 59.21 40.02 -0.79
CA GLY A 16 58.17 40.87 -0.17
C GLY A 16 56.70 40.45 -0.28
N LEU A 17 56.26 39.66 0.70
CA LEU A 17 55.05 39.84 1.53
C LEU A 17 53.76 40.40 0.88
N GLY A 18 52.71 39.57 0.87
CA GLY A 18 51.32 40.02 0.71
C GLY A 18 50.37 38.83 0.67
N GLY A 19 49.82 38.44 1.82
CA GLY A 19 48.94 37.29 1.95
C GLY A 19 47.55 37.51 1.36
N CYS A 20 46.93 36.42 0.93
CA CYS A 20 45.50 36.14 1.04
C CYS A 20 45.33 34.61 0.97
N VAL A 21 45.08 33.99 2.12
CA VAL A 21 44.73 32.58 2.25
C VAL A 21 43.22 32.48 2.05
N SER A 22 42.82 31.76 1.00
CA SER A 22 41.46 31.30 0.77
C SER A 22 41.12 30.22 1.81
N SER A 23 40.17 30.51 2.69
CA SER A 23 39.62 29.59 3.68
C SER A 23 38.79 28.49 3.01
N GLY A 24 39.40 27.31 2.84
CA GLY A 24 38.67 26.06 2.66
C GLY A 24 38.33 25.46 4.02
N GLN A 25 37.04 25.39 4.35
CA GLN A 25 36.53 24.58 5.46
C GLN A 25 36.14 23.20 4.90
N PRO A 26 36.70 22.10 5.41
CA PRO A 26 36.17 20.77 5.14
C PRO A 26 34.90 20.54 5.99
N LEU A 27 33.87 19.96 5.36
CA LEU A 27 32.64 19.50 6.01
C LEU A 27 32.95 18.44 7.09
N PRO A 28 32.26 18.44 8.25
CA PRO A 28 32.47 17.44 9.29
C PRO A 28 31.77 16.12 8.93
N THR A 29 32.56 15.08 8.70
CA THR A 29 32.14 13.68 8.66
C THR A 29 32.16 13.11 10.08
N GLN A 30 31.01 13.03 10.76
CA GLN A 30 30.80 12.10 11.89
C GLN A 30 29.35 11.64 11.92
N ALA A 31 29.15 10.34 11.67
CA ALA A 31 27.92 9.63 11.96
C ALA A 31 27.82 9.35 13.48
N PRO A 32 26.64 9.41 14.10
CA PRO A 32 26.49 9.06 15.50
C PRO A 32 26.64 7.54 15.71
N THR A 33 27.61 7.17 16.54
CA THR A 33 27.81 5.80 17.02
C THR A 33 26.66 5.40 17.94
N ALA A 34 25.79 4.49 17.51
CA ALA A 34 24.81 3.85 18.39
C ALA A 34 25.54 2.87 19.34
N VAL A 35 25.48 3.15 20.64
CA VAL A 35 25.98 2.27 21.69
C VAL A 35 24.88 1.25 22.01
N LEU A 36 25.12 -0.02 21.68
CA LEU A 36 24.28 -1.15 22.11
C LEU A 36 24.40 -1.36 23.63
N PRO A 37 23.31 -1.47 24.39
CA PRO A 37 23.38 -1.94 25.77
C PRO A 37 23.66 -3.45 25.83
N THR A 38 24.49 -3.84 26.79
CA THR A 38 24.87 -5.23 27.08
C THR A 38 23.70 -6.04 27.67
N PRO A 39 23.66 -7.37 27.47
CA PRO A 39 22.61 -8.21 28.01
C PRO A 39 22.82 -8.44 29.52
N VAL A 40 21.77 -8.20 30.30
CA VAL A 40 21.72 -8.51 31.74
C VAL A 40 20.94 -9.81 31.93
N SER A 41 21.59 -10.83 32.52
CA SER A 41 20.96 -12.10 32.89
C SER A 41 19.90 -11.93 33.99
N PRO A 42 18.86 -12.78 34.05
CA PRO A 42 17.81 -12.66 35.06
C PRO A 42 18.19 -13.42 36.34
N THR A 43 18.09 -12.74 37.49
CA THR A 43 18.00 -13.40 38.81
C THR A 43 16.74 -12.97 39.54
N ALA A 44 15.88 -13.96 39.73
CA ALA A 44 14.99 -14.26 40.86
C ALA A 44 14.34 -13.12 41.69
N ASN A 45 13.00 -13.16 41.69
CA ASN A 45 12.06 -12.99 42.80
C ASN A 45 12.29 -11.87 43.84
N ALA A 46 11.41 -10.89 43.82
CA ALA A 46 10.89 -10.27 45.03
C ALA A 46 9.41 -9.90 44.86
N VAL A 47 8.58 -10.48 45.72
CA VAL A 47 7.17 -10.13 45.94
C VAL A 47 7.15 -8.76 46.63
N LEU A 48 6.44 -7.78 46.06
CA LEU A 48 6.14 -6.52 46.74
C LEU A 48 4.66 -6.15 46.65
N SER A 49 4.18 -5.77 47.82
CA SER A 49 2.81 -5.53 48.25
C SER A 49 2.21 -4.26 47.65
N ALA A 50 0.90 -4.29 47.43
CA ALA A 50 0.09 -3.13 47.07
C ALA A 50 -0.07 -2.19 48.27
N ALA A 51 0.52 -1.00 48.18
CA ALA A 51 0.07 0.22 48.82
C ALA A 51 0.78 1.40 48.15
N ASP A 52 0.04 2.49 47.93
CA ASP A 52 0.48 3.80 47.44
C ASP A 52 0.62 3.99 45.92
N LEU A 53 -0.54 4.15 45.25
CA LEU A 53 -0.67 4.95 44.04
C LEU A 53 -1.60 6.15 44.31
N PRO A 54 -1.26 7.38 43.91
CA PRO A 54 -2.13 8.55 44.04
C PRO A 54 -3.33 8.47 43.08
N ALA A 55 -4.49 8.92 43.56
CA ALA A 55 -5.78 8.87 42.88
C ALA A 55 -5.83 9.70 41.58
N SER A 56 -6.41 9.12 40.53
CA SER A 56 -6.79 9.80 39.28
C SER A 56 -7.93 10.82 39.49
N PRO A 57 -7.98 11.92 38.73
CA PRO A 57 -9.08 12.88 38.81
C PRO A 57 -10.36 12.33 38.17
N THR A 58 -11.47 12.61 38.85
CA THR A 58 -12.84 12.26 38.48
C THR A 58 -13.31 13.07 37.25
N PRO A 59 -14.06 12.49 36.29
CA PRO A 59 -14.73 13.29 35.26
C PRO A 59 -15.91 14.07 35.85
N ALA A 60 -16.02 15.34 35.46
CA ALA A 60 -17.12 16.22 35.85
C ALA A 60 -18.45 15.79 35.21
N ASN A 61 -19.51 15.94 36.01
CA ASN A 61 -20.94 15.74 35.70
C ASN A 61 -21.36 16.24 34.31
N MET A 62 -21.92 15.35 33.49
CA MET A 62 -22.89 15.71 32.46
C MET A 62 -24.27 15.92 33.11
N ALA A 63 -24.87 17.08 32.86
CA ALA A 63 -26.25 17.39 33.25
C ALA A 63 -27.27 16.65 32.35
N PRO A 64 -28.48 16.33 32.85
CA PRO A 64 -29.44 15.51 32.15
C PRO A 64 -30.19 16.30 31.05
N ALA A 65 -30.46 15.61 29.94
CA ALA A 65 -31.27 16.09 28.82
C ALA A 65 -32.73 16.36 29.24
N ALA A 66 -33.30 17.46 28.76
CA ALA A 66 -34.73 17.76 28.83
C ALA A 66 -35.47 17.15 27.62
N PRO A 67 -36.73 16.68 27.78
CA PRO A 67 -37.47 16.06 26.70
C PRO A 67 -38.16 17.13 25.85
N THR A 68 -38.04 17.05 24.52
CA THR A 68 -38.95 17.79 23.62
C THR A 68 -39.61 16.82 22.66
N THR A 69 -40.92 16.70 22.85
CA THR A 69 -41.90 16.05 21.98
C THR A 69 -42.16 16.90 20.74
N ALA A 70 -42.11 16.29 19.55
CA ALA A 70 -43.00 16.56 18.42
C ALA A 70 -42.64 15.63 17.24
N VAL A 71 -43.31 14.49 17.14
CA VAL A 71 -43.34 13.67 15.92
C VAL A 71 -44.31 14.33 14.96
N THR A 72 -43.81 14.93 13.88
CA THR A 72 -44.63 15.35 12.74
C THR A 72 -44.54 14.24 11.70
N GLN A 73 -45.64 13.55 11.45
CA GLN A 73 -45.73 12.49 10.44
C GLN A 73 -45.58 13.10 9.04
N ALA A 74 -44.57 12.64 8.29
CA ALA A 74 -44.45 12.92 6.87
C ALA A 74 -45.49 12.11 6.07
N PRO A 75 -46.05 12.65 4.97
CA PRO A 75 -47.02 11.94 4.14
C PRO A 75 -46.38 10.76 3.40
N PRO A 76 -47.17 9.76 2.95
CA PRO A 76 -46.65 8.57 2.31
C PRO A 76 -45.99 8.91 0.97
N VAL A 77 -44.76 8.43 0.79
CA VAL A 77 -44.03 8.47 -0.48
C VAL A 77 -44.73 7.52 -1.45
N VAL A 78 -45.29 8.09 -2.52
CA VAL A 78 -45.84 7.33 -3.65
C VAL A 78 -44.67 6.78 -4.46
N LEU A 79 -44.63 5.46 -4.62
CA LEU A 79 -43.65 4.74 -5.45
C LEU A 79 -43.80 5.20 -6.91
N ALA A 80 -42.87 6.00 -7.40
CA ALA A 80 -42.81 6.37 -8.82
C ALA A 80 -42.29 5.16 -9.62
N THR A 81 -43.10 4.71 -10.57
CA THR A 81 -42.75 3.71 -11.58
C THR A 81 -41.53 4.15 -12.39
N ALA A 82 -40.56 3.25 -12.57
CA ALA A 82 -39.36 3.42 -13.36
C ALA A 82 -39.67 3.95 -14.77
N ALA A 83 -39.25 5.19 -15.04
CA ALA A 83 -39.15 5.71 -16.38
C ALA A 83 -37.83 5.21 -17.01
N ALA A 84 -37.94 4.62 -18.20
CA ALA A 84 -36.80 4.14 -18.98
C ALA A 84 -35.83 5.29 -19.29
N LEU A 85 -34.53 5.03 -19.11
CA LEU A 85 -33.46 5.94 -19.52
C LEU A 85 -33.49 6.14 -21.06
N PRO A 86 -33.23 7.36 -21.56
CA PRO A 86 -33.17 7.61 -22.99
C PRO A 86 -32.01 6.86 -23.64
N SER A 87 -32.27 6.29 -24.82
CA SER A 87 -31.26 5.63 -25.65
C SER A 87 -30.18 6.65 -26.10
N PRO A 88 -28.91 6.22 -26.23
CA PRO A 88 -27.84 7.08 -26.71
C PRO A 88 -28.08 7.53 -28.17
N PRO A 89 -27.56 8.70 -28.57
CA PRO A 89 -27.71 9.23 -29.93
C PRO A 89 -27.02 8.34 -30.98
N PRO A 90 -27.48 8.36 -32.25
CA PRO A 90 -27.06 7.39 -33.28
C PRO A 90 -25.61 7.47 -33.76
N ASP A 91 -24.82 8.43 -33.27
CA ASP A 91 -23.48 8.76 -33.80
C ASP A 91 -22.38 8.78 -32.73
N ALA A 92 -22.57 8.08 -31.60
CA ALA A 92 -21.46 7.82 -30.69
C ALA A 92 -20.44 6.90 -31.39
N PRO A 93 -19.13 7.23 -31.41
CA PRO A 93 -18.10 6.30 -31.88
C PRO A 93 -18.25 4.99 -31.10
N PRO A 94 -18.16 3.81 -31.74
CA PRO A 94 -18.23 2.56 -31.00
C PRO A 94 -17.16 2.59 -29.91
N ALA A 95 -17.58 2.34 -28.66
CA ALA A 95 -16.65 2.11 -27.56
C ALA A 95 -15.59 1.11 -28.06
N PRO A 96 -14.29 1.37 -27.86
CA PRO A 96 -13.27 0.44 -28.31
C PRO A 96 -13.55 -0.90 -27.66
N SER A 97 -13.94 -1.86 -28.49
CA SER A 97 -14.14 -3.25 -28.10
C SER A 97 -12.77 -3.76 -27.68
N ALA A 98 -12.48 -3.70 -26.37
CA ALA A 98 -11.28 -4.26 -25.78
C ALA A 98 -11.36 -5.78 -25.91
N THR A 99 -11.01 -6.26 -27.11
CA THR A 99 -10.65 -7.66 -27.31
C THR A 99 -9.27 -7.77 -26.67
N ALA A 100 -9.24 -8.09 -25.38
CA ALA A 100 -8.01 -8.32 -24.65
C ALA A 100 -7.22 -9.42 -25.38
N ALA A 101 -6.16 -9.02 -26.05
CA ALA A 101 -5.15 -9.93 -26.56
C ALA A 101 -4.54 -10.64 -25.35
N SER A 102 -4.83 -11.93 -25.24
CA SER A 102 -4.18 -12.81 -24.28
C SER A 102 -2.74 -13.01 -24.73
N ASP A 103 -1.83 -12.16 -24.28
CA ASP A 103 -0.40 -12.40 -24.39
C ASP A 103 0.03 -13.31 -23.23
N VAL A 104 0.17 -14.59 -23.57
CA VAL A 104 0.51 -15.71 -22.70
C VAL A 104 2.01 -15.72 -22.42
N SER A 105 2.41 -15.84 -21.16
CA SER A 105 3.70 -16.42 -20.76
C SER A 105 3.47 -17.78 -20.09
N ALA A 106 4.46 -18.66 -20.20
CA ALA A 106 4.26 -20.12 -20.12
C ALA A 106 3.81 -20.69 -18.76
N ASP A 107 3.80 -19.91 -17.67
CA ASP A 107 3.61 -20.45 -16.31
C ASP A 107 2.56 -19.70 -15.46
N GLY A 108 1.76 -18.78 -16.05
CA GLY A 108 0.66 -18.08 -15.36
C GLY A 108 -0.22 -17.29 -16.33
N ARG A 109 -1.53 -17.22 -16.07
CA ARG A 109 -2.45 -16.46 -16.94
C ARG A 109 -2.44 -14.99 -16.51
N ALA A 110 -1.88 -14.12 -17.35
CA ALA A 110 -1.97 -12.68 -17.18
C ALA A 110 -3.22 -12.12 -17.87
N ALA A 111 -3.95 -11.23 -17.20
CA ALA A 111 -5.09 -10.53 -17.77
C ALA A 111 -5.13 -9.09 -17.26
N ALA A 112 -5.42 -8.14 -18.15
CA ALA A 112 -5.78 -6.80 -17.74
C ALA A 112 -7.19 -6.84 -17.15
N ILE A 113 -7.33 -6.42 -15.89
CA ILE A 113 -8.62 -6.31 -15.19
C ILE A 113 -9.25 -4.92 -15.35
N GLY A 114 -8.48 -3.98 -15.88
CA GLY A 114 -8.88 -2.60 -16.16
C GLY A 114 -7.70 -1.79 -16.66
N PHE A 115 -7.90 -0.48 -16.74
CA PHE A 115 -6.86 0.49 -17.09
C PHE A 115 -6.87 1.63 -16.07
N SER A 116 -5.70 2.17 -15.77
CA SER A 116 -5.54 3.35 -14.91
C SER A 116 -6.09 4.61 -15.57
N ALA A 117 -6.19 5.70 -14.80
CA ALA A 117 -6.55 7.02 -15.31
C ALA A 117 -5.60 7.47 -16.44
N GLY A 118 -4.32 7.14 -16.33
CA GLY A 118 -3.28 7.36 -17.33
C GLY A 118 -3.28 6.36 -18.49
N GLY A 119 -4.23 5.41 -18.54
CA GLY A 119 -4.39 4.43 -19.62
C GLY A 119 -3.46 3.22 -19.55
N ARG A 120 -2.82 2.95 -18.40
CA ARG A 120 -1.93 1.81 -18.20
C ARG A 120 -2.71 0.57 -17.75
N PRO A 121 -2.37 -0.63 -18.23
CA PRO A 121 -3.10 -1.83 -17.85
C PRO A 121 -2.90 -2.17 -16.37
N LEU A 122 -4.00 -2.35 -15.63
CA LEU A 122 -3.98 -3.02 -14.32
C LEU A 122 -3.98 -4.52 -14.56
N THR A 123 -2.86 -5.18 -14.29
CA THR A 123 -2.65 -6.59 -14.65
C THR A 123 -2.77 -7.49 -13.43
N ALA A 124 -3.65 -8.50 -13.52
CA ALA A 124 -3.72 -9.62 -12.59
C ALA A 124 -3.08 -10.86 -13.21
N TYR A 125 -2.28 -11.57 -12.42
CA TYR A 125 -1.68 -12.86 -12.77
C TYR A 125 -2.34 -13.97 -11.97
N GLN A 126 -2.68 -15.07 -12.62
CA GLN A 126 -3.28 -16.24 -12.00
C GLN A 126 -2.32 -17.43 -12.04
N LEU A 127 -2.12 -18.06 -10.88
CA LEU A 127 -1.40 -19.32 -10.70
C LEU A 127 -2.29 -20.36 -9.99
N GLY A 128 -2.12 -21.64 -10.29
CA GLY A 128 -2.95 -22.71 -9.73
C GLY A 128 -4.34 -22.82 -10.39
N GLY A 129 -5.26 -23.51 -9.74
CA GLY A 129 -6.59 -23.81 -10.33
C GLY A 129 -7.62 -24.38 -9.36
N GLY A 130 -7.40 -24.21 -8.05
CA GLY A 130 -8.33 -24.67 -7.02
C GLY A 130 -9.46 -23.68 -6.73
N PRO A 131 -10.50 -24.11 -5.98
CA PRO A 131 -11.69 -23.29 -5.73
C PRO A 131 -11.43 -22.08 -4.82
N ASN A 132 -10.45 -22.15 -3.91
CA ASN A 132 -10.19 -21.06 -2.95
C ASN A 132 -9.34 -19.98 -3.62
N GLN A 133 -9.95 -18.81 -3.84
CA GLN A 133 -9.29 -17.68 -4.50
C GLN A 133 -8.57 -16.83 -3.45
N ILE A 134 -7.26 -16.66 -3.58
CA ILE A 134 -6.46 -15.73 -2.76
C ILE A 134 -5.96 -14.61 -3.66
N VAL A 135 -6.04 -13.36 -3.21
CA VAL A 135 -5.52 -12.21 -3.96
C VAL A 135 -4.43 -11.51 -3.17
N LEU A 136 -3.30 -11.28 -3.82
CA LEU A 136 -2.19 -10.49 -3.29
C LEU A 136 -2.03 -9.23 -4.12
N VAL A 137 -2.00 -8.06 -3.47
CA VAL A 137 -2.00 -6.76 -4.13
C VAL A 137 -0.83 -5.93 -3.65
N GLY A 138 0.00 -5.48 -4.59
CA GLY A 138 1.05 -4.50 -4.37
C GLY A 138 0.73 -3.16 -5.04
N GLY A 139 1.48 -2.12 -4.65
CA GLY A 139 1.48 -0.84 -5.33
C GLY A 139 0.15 -0.10 -5.27
N MET A 140 -0.58 -0.15 -4.15
CA MET A 140 -1.75 0.69 -3.94
C MET A 140 -1.35 2.17 -3.95
N HIS A 141 -0.29 2.54 -3.21
CA HIS A 141 0.41 3.82 -3.36
C HIS A 141 1.56 3.74 -4.39
N GLY A 142 1.37 2.98 -5.46
CA GLY A 142 2.20 2.96 -6.68
C GLY A 142 3.72 3.09 -6.46
N GLY A 143 4.23 4.26 -6.85
CA GLY A 143 5.66 4.60 -6.77
C GLY A 143 6.12 5.08 -5.40
N TYR A 144 5.22 5.52 -4.52
CA TYR A 144 5.56 5.86 -3.15
C TYR A 144 5.93 4.60 -2.33
N GLU A 145 5.27 3.48 -2.64
CA GLU A 145 5.52 2.17 -2.05
C GLU A 145 6.03 1.17 -3.11
N TRP A 146 6.94 1.62 -3.98
CA TRP A 146 7.46 0.84 -5.11
C TRP A 146 8.02 -0.54 -4.70
N ASN A 147 8.52 -0.67 -3.47
CA ASN A 147 8.99 -1.94 -2.93
C ASN A 147 7.90 -3.02 -2.88
N THR A 148 6.64 -2.64 -2.64
CA THR A 148 5.51 -3.58 -2.63
C THR A 148 5.21 -4.15 -4.01
N VAL A 149 5.44 -3.36 -5.09
CA VAL A 149 5.34 -3.84 -6.48
C VAL A 149 6.41 -4.88 -6.77
N LEU A 150 7.64 -4.63 -6.33
CA LEU A 150 8.75 -5.58 -6.48
C LEU A 150 8.52 -6.85 -5.66
N LEU A 151 7.98 -6.74 -4.45
CA LEU A 151 7.60 -7.89 -3.63
C LEU A 151 6.57 -8.76 -4.37
N ALA A 152 5.54 -8.15 -4.94
CA ALA A 152 4.50 -8.87 -5.67
C ALA A 152 5.07 -9.59 -6.90
N TYR A 153 5.93 -8.94 -7.69
CA TYR A 153 6.61 -9.58 -8.81
C TYR A 153 7.55 -10.71 -8.37
N ARG A 154 8.27 -10.54 -7.25
CA ARG A 154 9.16 -11.58 -6.72
C ARG A 154 8.39 -12.79 -6.21
N LEU A 155 7.24 -12.60 -5.58
CA LEU A 155 6.35 -13.70 -5.18
C LEU A 155 5.72 -14.39 -6.39
N LEU A 156 5.34 -13.63 -7.41
CA LEU A 156 4.86 -14.18 -8.68
C LEU A 156 5.91 -15.11 -9.30
N ASP A 157 7.15 -14.66 -9.42
CA ASP A 157 8.25 -15.48 -9.97
C ASP A 157 8.49 -16.72 -9.11
N TYR A 158 8.55 -16.55 -7.77
CA TYR A 158 8.75 -17.66 -6.86
C TYR A 158 7.69 -18.76 -7.01
N PHE A 159 6.41 -18.41 -7.05
CA PHE A 159 5.33 -19.38 -7.15
C PHE A 159 5.17 -19.97 -8.56
N ALA A 160 5.51 -19.21 -9.61
CA ALA A 160 5.58 -19.74 -10.96
C ALA A 160 6.70 -20.79 -11.12
N GLU A 161 7.87 -20.54 -10.51
CA GLU A 161 8.99 -21.48 -10.50
C GLU A 161 8.77 -22.69 -9.55
N ASN A 162 7.89 -22.54 -8.56
CA ASN A 162 7.61 -23.55 -7.54
C ASN A 162 6.10 -23.83 -7.42
N PRO A 163 5.45 -24.35 -8.48
CA PRO A 163 4.00 -24.53 -8.49
C PRO A 163 3.50 -25.54 -7.44
N ASP A 164 4.36 -26.46 -6.97
CA ASP A 164 4.07 -27.39 -5.87
C ASP A 164 3.87 -26.70 -4.52
N LYS A 165 4.25 -25.42 -4.41
CA LYS A 165 4.02 -24.60 -3.21
C LYS A 165 2.63 -23.97 -3.17
N ILE A 166 1.90 -23.99 -4.29
CA ILE A 166 0.49 -23.60 -4.33
C ILE A 166 -0.35 -24.86 -4.08
N PRO A 167 -1.13 -24.93 -2.99
CA PRO A 167 -2.02 -26.06 -2.77
C PRO A 167 -3.01 -26.27 -3.92
N GLU A 168 -3.35 -27.52 -4.23
CA GLU A 168 -4.32 -27.85 -5.30
C GLU A 168 -5.70 -27.23 -5.06
N THR A 169 -6.04 -26.88 -3.81
CA THR A 169 -7.29 -26.21 -3.45
C THR A 169 -7.27 -24.70 -3.69
N VAL A 170 -6.13 -24.13 -4.08
CA VAL A 170 -5.94 -22.68 -4.23
C VAL A 170 -5.82 -22.28 -5.70
N THR A 171 -6.42 -21.14 -6.01
CA THR A 171 -6.02 -20.28 -7.13
C THR A 171 -5.45 -18.99 -6.55
N LEU A 172 -4.20 -18.69 -6.88
CA LEU A 172 -3.48 -17.51 -6.41
C LEU A 172 -3.52 -16.42 -7.49
N HIS A 173 -4.07 -15.27 -7.14
CA HIS A 173 -4.08 -14.06 -7.96
C HIS A 173 -3.07 -13.06 -7.41
N ILE A 174 -2.25 -12.48 -8.26
CA ILE A 174 -1.27 -11.45 -7.89
C ILE A 174 -1.49 -10.24 -8.79
N ILE A 175 -1.72 -9.09 -8.18
CA ILE A 175 -1.84 -7.79 -8.84
C ILE A 175 -0.63 -6.96 -8.41
N PRO A 176 0.45 -6.90 -9.20
CA PRO A 176 1.69 -6.28 -8.73
C PRO A 176 1.59 -4.78 -8.50
N ALA A 177 0.82 -4.07 -9.34
CA ALA A 177 0.64 -2.63 -9.25
C ALA A 177 -0.84 -2.27 -9.40
N ALA A 178 -1.49 -1.97 -8.27
CA ALA A 178 -2.83 -1.40 -8.25
C ALA A 178 -2.86 0.05 -8.79
N ASN A 179 -1.77 0.80 -8.60
CA ASN A 179 -1.54 2.13 -9.15
C ASN A 179 -0.35 2.13 -10.12
N PRO A 180 -0.52 1.65 -11.37
CA PRO A 180 0.56 1.66 -12.35
C PRO A 180 0.92 3.09 -12.81
N ASP A 181 0.06 4.08 -12.61
CA ASP A 181 0.37 5.48 -12.90
C ASP A 181 1.39 6.05 -11.92
N GLY A 182 1.13 5.91 -10.63
CA GLY A 182 2.05 6.31 -9.57
C GLY A 182 3.38 5.56 -9.66
N GLN A 183 3.34 4.27 -10.02
CA GLN A 183 4.55 3.50 -10.33
C GLN A 183 5.37 4.17 -11.45
N PHE A 184 4.72 4.50 -12.57
CA PHE A 184 5.40 5.06 -13.73
C PHE A 184 6.10 6.38 -13.43
N VAL A 185 5.51 7.23 -12.58
CA VAL A 185 6.12 8.50 -12.14
C VAL A 185 7.50 8.28 -11.53
N VAL A 186 7.68 7.19 -10.76
CA VAL A 186 8.91 6.93 -10.00
C VAL A 186 9.87 6.01 -10.75
N ALA A 187 9.37 4.97 -11.42
CA ALA A 187 10.20 3.98 -12.14
C ALA A 187 10.43 4.31 -13.63
N GLY A 188 9.68 5.26 -14.19
CA GLY A 188 9.74 5.66 -15.60
C GLY A 188 9.28 4.57 -16.59
N ARG A 189 8.60 3.53 -16.12
CA ARG A 189 8.07 2.43 -16.96
C ARG A 189 6.93 1.67 -16.31
N ASP A 190 6.14 1.02 -17.16
CA ASP A 190 5.05 0.14 -16.76
C ASP A 190 5.58 -1.26 -16.41
N GLY A 191 4.86 -1.95 -15.53
CA GLY A 191 5.14 -3.35 -15.21
C GLY A 191 6.44 -3.54 -14.42
N ARG A 192 7.29 -4.47 -14.85
CA ARG A 192 8.51 -4.82 -14.11
C ARG A 192 9.58 -3.72 -14.21
N PHE A 193 10.20 -3.43 -13.08
CA PHE A 193 11.35 -2.53 -12.95
C PHE A 193 12.35 -3.08 -11.92
N ALA A 194 13.54 -2.51 -11.88
CA ALA A 194 14.58 -2.80 -10.89
C ALA A 194 14.65 -1.68 -9.84
N PRO A 195 15.13 -1.95 -8.62
CA PRO A 195 15.37 -0.89 -7.64
C PRO A 195 16.23 0.27 -8.17
N THR A 196 17.14 0.00 -9.11
CA THR A 196 17.99 1.01 -9.76
C THR A 196 17.24 1.93 -10.73
N ASP A 197 16.00 1.60 -11.09
CA ASP A 197 15.13 2.49 -11.87
C ASP A 197 14.46 3.55 -11.00
N VAL A 198 14.52 3.41 -9.67
CA VAL A 198 13.99 4.37 -8.70
C VAL A 198 15.14 5.25 -8.19
N ASP A 199 14.97 6.57 -8.28
CA ASP A 199 15.94 7.50 -7.70
C ASP A 199 15.79 7.52 -6.17
N ALA A 200 16.74 6.88 -5.48
CA ALA A 200 16.78 6.82 -4.02
C ALA A 200 16.98 8.19 -3.35
N ALA A 201 17.40 9.23 -4.09
CA ALA A 201 17.54 10.59 -3.58
C ALA A 201 16.30 11.46 -3.83
N ALA A 202 15.33 10.99 -4.62
CA ALA A 202 14.13 11.74 -4.96
C ALA A 202 13.03 11.60 -3.91
N ASP A 203 12.22 12.65 -3.79
CA ASP A 203 10.95 12.58 -3.07
C ASP A 203 9.90 11.88 -3.94
N ASN A 204 9.57 10.64 -3.58
CA ASN A 204 8.65 9.79 -4.32
C ASN A 204 7.18 9.98 -3.91
N PHE A 205 6.86 10.99 -3.09
CA PHE A 205 5.49 11.23 -2.62
C PHE A 205 4.47 11.37 -3.75
N SER A 206 4.86 11.96 -4.89
CA SER A 206 3.98 12.06 -6.07
C SER A 206 3.55 10.69 -6.63
N GLY A 207 4.35 9.64 -6.43
CA GLY A 207 4.03 8.27 -6.84
C GLY A 207 2.93 7.60 -6.00
N ARG A 208 2.45 8.28 -4.94
CA ARG A 208 1.34 7.81 -4.10
C ARG A 208 0.00 7.84 -4.82
N PHE A 209 -0.20 8.86 -5.65
CA PHE A 209 -1.46 9.16 -6.30
C PHE A 209 -1.52 8.58 -7.71
N ASN A 210 -2.71 8.39 -8.27
CA ASN A 210 -2.87 8.05 -9.69
C ASN A 210 -2.73 9.29 -10.59
N SER A 211 -2.94 9.16 -11.92
CA SER A 211 -2.82 10.31 -12.84
C SER A 211 -3.83 11.43 -12.61
N ASN A 212 -4.92 11.18 -11.88
CA ASN A 212 -5.90 12.20 -11.49
C ASN A 212 -5.51 12.93 -10.19
N GLY A 213 -4.43 12.51 -9.52
CA GLY A 213 -4.02 13.06 -8.23
C GLY A 213 -4.78 12.49 -7.03
N VAL A 214 -5.55 11.42 -7.22
CA VAL A 214 -6.36 10.77 -6.18
C VAL A 214 -5.55 9.69 -5.48
N ASP A 215 -5.71 9.60 -4.15
CA ASP A 215 -5.21 8.49 -3.36
C ASP A 215 -6.16 7.30 -3.47
N LEU A 216 -5.71 6.26 -4.16
CA LEU A 216 -6.52 5.06 -4.37
C LEU A 216 -6.92 4.38 -3.06
N ASN A 217 -6.12 4.48 -1.99
CA ASN A 217 -6.47 3.90 -0.69
C ASN A 217 -7.33 4.83 0.19
N ARG A 218 -7.95 5.85 -0.42
CA ARG A 218 -9.04 6.64 0.17
C ARG A 218 -10.31 6.63 -0.67
N ASN A 219 -10.31 5.93 -1.80
CA ASN A 219 -11.38 5.98 -2.80
C ASN A 219 -12.37 4.78 -2.73
N TRP A 220 -12.58 4.21 -1.54
CA TRP A 220 -13.45 3.03 -1.34
C TRP A 220 -14.67 3.36 -0.46
N ASP A 221 -15.78 2.63 -0.64
CA ASP A 221 -17.07 2.94 0.02
C ASP A 221 -17.18 2.39 1.46
N CYS A 222 -16.22 2.75 2.32
CA CYS A 222 -16.30 2.54 3.76
C CYS A 222 -15.98 3.85 4.48
N GLN A 223 -16.99 4.44 5.13
CA GLN A 223 -16.87 5.72 5.85
C GLN A 223 -16.22 6.83 5.00
N TRP A 224 -16.37 6.73 3.68
CA TRP A 224 -15.67 7.55 2.70
C TRP A 224 -15.93 9.04 2.90
N GLN A 225 -14.90 9.83 2.68
CA GLN A 225 -14.95 11.29 2.68
C GLN A 225 -14.13 11.82 1.51
N THR A 226 -14.60 12.88 0.87
CA THR A 226 -13.88 13.54 -0.24
C THR A 226 -12.48 14.01 0.18
N ALA A 227 -12.34 14.52 1.41
CA ALA A 227 -11.06 14.89 1.99
C ALA A 227 -10.52 13.72 2.82
N GLY A 228 -9.51 13.04 2.27
CA GLY A 228 -8.76 12.01 2.99
C GLY A 228 -7.61 12.61 3.79
N MET A 229 -7.01 11.79 4.66
CA MET A 229 -5.79 12.17 5.38
C MET A 229 -4.63 11.22 5.04
N TRP A 230 -3.44 11.81 4.89
CA TRP A 230 -2.16 11.12 5.03
C TRP A 230 -1.39 11.82 6.13
N ARG A 231 -1.32 11.18 7.31
CA ARG A 231 -0.80 11.81 8.54
C ARG A 231 -1.56 13.10 8.84
N ASP A 232 -0.88 14.24 8.79
CA ASP A 232 -1.41 15.58 9.01
C ASP A 232 -1.74 16.34 7.70
N GLN A 233 -1.53 15.72 6.54
CA GLN A 233 -1.82 16.31 5.24
C GLN A 233 -3.17 15.83 4.70
N GLU A 234 -4.03 16.79 4.32
CA GLU A 234 -5.22 16.52 3.53
C GLU A 234 -4.84 16.11 2.10
N ILE A 235 -5.51 15.08 1.60
CA ILE A 235 -5.30 14.48 0.29
C ILE A 235 -6.64 14.23 -0.39
N ASP A 236 -6.62 14.17 -1.72
CA ASP A 236 -7.82 13.90 -2.51
C ASP A 236 -8.18 12.41 -2.47
N ALA A 237 -9.40 12.12 -2.06
CA ALA A 237 -9.98 10.77 -1.99
C ALA A 237 -10.89 10.45 -3.18
N GLY A 238 -10.95 11.34 -4.18
CA GLY A 238 -11.80 11.27 -5.36
C GLY A 238 -13.11 12.04 -5.21
N GLU A 239 -13.91 12.09 -6.28
CA GLU A 239 -15.20 12.81 -6.29
C GLU A 239 -16.30 12.03 -5.55
N PHE A 240 -16.22 10.70 -5.55
CA PHE A 240 -17.12 9.76 -4.89
C PHE A 240 -16.40 8.40 -4.74
N PRO A 241 -16.89 7.47 -3.90
CA PRO A 241 -16.30 6.14 -3.79
C PRO A 241 -16.22 5.44 -5.15
N PHE A 242 -15.06 4.89 -5.48
CA PHE A 242 -14.78 4.26 -6.78
C PHE A 242 -14.86 5.21 -7.98
N SER A 243 -14.58 6.50 -7.78
CA SER A 243 -14.44 7.45 -8.89
C SER A 243 -13.26 7.12 -9.79
N GLU A 244 -12.22 6.49 -9.24
CA GLU A 244 -11.02 6.16 -9.99
C GLU A 244 -11.18 4.84 -10.75
N PRO A 245 -10.71 4.77 -12.01
CA PRO A 245 -10.86 3.54 -12.80
C PRO A 245 -10.07 2.37 -12.20
N GLU A 246 -8.99 2.62 -11.46
CA GLU A 246 -8.22 1.60 -10.75
C GLU A 246 -9.02 0.94 -9.62
N THR A 247 -9.64 1.74 -8.73
CA THR A 247 -10.45 1.22 -7.63
C THR A 247 -11.74 0.60 -8.14
N ALA A 248 -12.35 1.14 -9.20
CA ALA A 248 -13.50 0.53 -9.85
C ALA A 248 -13.15 -0.85 -10.46
N ALA A 249 -12.00 -0.98 -11.13
CA ALA A 249 -11.54 -2.26 -11.68
C ALA A 249 -11.25 -3.30 -10.59
N LEU A 250 -10.60 -2.89 -9.50
CA LEU A 250 -10.34 -3.78 -8.36
C LEU A 250 -11.63 -4.21 -7.66
N ARG A 251 -12.56 -3.27 -7.43
CA ARG A 251 -13.91 -3.56 -6.90
C ARG A 251 -14.59 -4.65 -7.73
N ASP A 252 -14.68 -4.45 -9.03
CA ASP A 252 -15.37 -5.38 -9.93
C ASP A 252 -14.66 -6.74 -9.96
N PHE A 253 -13.33 -6.75 -9.91
CA PHE A 253 -12.53 -7.97 -9.79
C PHE A 253 -12.83 -8.74 -8.50
N PHE A 254 -12.82 -8.08 -7.33
CA PHE A 254 -13.10 -8.74 -6.05
C PHE A 254 -14.54 -9.25 -5.96
N LEU A 255 -15.52 -8.46 -6.42
CA LEU A 255 -16.93 -8.86 -6.40
C LEU A 255 -17.19 -10.07 -7.30
N ALA A 256 -16.56 -10.13 -8.48
CA ALA A 256 -16.68 -11.27 -9.37
C ALA A 256 -15.96 -12.52 -8.84
N LEU A 257 -14.82 -12.34 -8.18
CA LEU A 257 -13.96 -13.44 -7.74
C LEU A 257 -14.39 -14.06 -6.40
N GLN A 258 -14.93 -13.26 -5.48
CA GLN A 258 -15.27 -13.65 -4.10
C GLN A 258 -14.11 -14.37 -3.39
N PRO A 259 -12.95 -13.70 -3.19
CA PRO A 259 -11.78 -14.34 -2.59
C PRO A 259 -11.96 -14.69 -1.12
N THR A 260 -11.29 -15.77 -0.71
CA THR A 260 -11.27 -16.21 0.69
C THR A 260 -10.25 -15.44 1.54
N ALA A 261 -9.28 -14.77 0.90
CA ALA A 261 -8.34 -13.86 1.54
C ALA A 261 -7.80 -12.84 0.53
N VAL A 262 -7.64 -11.59 1.00
CA VAL A 262 -6.94 -10.52 0.27
C VAL A 262 -5.82 -9.94 1.13
N VAL A 263 -4.64 -9.77 0.56
CA VAL A 263 -3.50 -9.13 1.23
C VAL A 263 -3.08 -7.90 0.43
N PHE A 264 -3.16 -6.74 1.06
CA PHE A 264 -2.60 -5.49 0.52
C PHE A 264 -1.26 -5.22 1.17
N TRP A 265 -0.20 -5.16 0.39
CA TRP A 265 1.09 -4.67 0.87
C TRP A 265 1.18 -3.17 0.71
N HIS A 266 1.60 -2.53 1.80
CA HIS A 266 1.89 -1.12 1.95
C HIS A 266 3.29 -0.93 2.56
N SER A 267 3.78 0.30 2.61
CA SER A 267 4.97 0.63 3.38
C SER A 267 4.91 2.08 3.89
N ALA A 268 5.40 2.41 5.08
CA ALA A 268 6.12 1.57 6.04
C ALA A 268 5.69 1.79 7.49
N ALA A 269 5.45 0.69 8.22
CA ALA A 269 5.14 0.69 9.65
C ALA A 269 5.52 -0.61 10.40
N ASN A 270 6.03 -1.64 9.71
CA ASN A 270 6.39 -2.94 10.31
C ASN A 270 5.23 -3.60 11.08
N GLY A 271 4.10 -3.83 10.43
CA GLY A 271 2.91 -4.37 11.09
C GLY A 271 1.89 -4.99 10.14
N VAL A 272 1.04 -5.85 10.69
CA VAL A 272 -0.12 -6.43 9.99
C VAL A 272 -1.37 -5.99 10.70
N TYR A 273 -2.32 -5.46 9.93
CA TYR A 273 -3.53 -4.83 10.43
C TYR A 273 -4.74 -5.61 9.92
N GLY A 274 -5.66 -5.93 10.84
CA GLY A 274 -7.01 -6.33 10.50
C GLY A 274 -7.79 -5.18 9.85
N ALA A 275 -8.96 -5.51 9.33
CA ALA A 275 -9.87 -4.58 8.67
C ALA A 275 -11.24 -4.58 9.34
N GLY A 276 -12.00 -3.49 9.21
CA GLY A 276 -13.32 -3.36 9.79
C GLY A 276 -14.03 -2.06 9.42
N CYS A 277 -15.37 -2.12 9.28
CA CYS A 277 -16.16 -0.96 8.89
C CYS A 277 -17.54 -0.93 9.59
N PRO A 278 -17.75 -0.10 10.64
CA PRO A 278 -16.72 0.56 11.46
C PRO A 278 -16.06 -0.40 12.46
N ASP A 279 -16.71 -1.54 12.72
CA ASP A 279 -16.25 -2.52 13.71
C ASP A 279 -15.32 -3.54 13.07
N LEU A 280 -14.37 -4.04 13.86
CA LEU A 280 -13.41 -5.07 13.46
C LEU A 280 -14.12 -6.29 12.87
N TYR A 281 -13.76 -6.66 11.64
CA TYR A 281 -14.21 -7.89 11.03
C TYR A 281 -13.33 -9.05 11.50
N GLN A 282 -13.92 -9.96 12.27
CA GLN A 282 -13.18 -11.00 12.98
C GLN A 282 -12.39 -11.93 12.04
N SER A 283 -12.92 -12.25 10.84
CA SER A 283 -12.17 -13.06 9.86
C SER A 283 -10.99 -12.31 9.24
N ALA A 284 -11.08 -10.99 9.07
CA ALA A 284 -9.92 -10.18 8.68
C ALA A 284 -8.84 -10.19 9.78
N TYR A 285 -9.26 -10.09 11.05
CA TYR A 285 -8.32 -10.16 12.18
C TYR A 285 -7.67 -11.54 12.33
N ALA A 286 -8.42 -12.63 12.13
CA ALA A 286 -7.88 -13.99 12.12
C ALA A 286 -6.88 -14.19 10.97
N LEU A 287 -7.16 -13.63 9.79
CA LEU A 287 -6.20 -13.60 8.68
C LEU A 287 -4.93 -12.81 9.04
N ALA A 288 -5.07 -11.66 9.72
CA ALA A 288 -3.94 -10.86 10.18
C ALA A 288 -3.08 -11.61 11.20
N GLN A 289 -3.70 -12.33 12.14
CA GLN A 289 -3.01 -13.18 13.10
C GLN A 289 -2.26 -14.32 12.41
N LEU A 290 -2.88 -14.99 11.44
CA LEU A 290 -2.26 -16.07 10.67
C LEU A 290 -1.03 -15.56 9.90
N TYR A 291 -1.18 -14.47 9.14
CA TYR A 291 -0.10 -13.90 8.36
C TYR A 291 1.01 -13.37 9.26
N GLY A 292 0.68 -12.50 10.22
CA GLY A 292 1.65 -11.83 11.07
C GLY A 292 2.42 -12.77 11.97
N THR A 293 1.79 -13.81 12.52
CA THR A 293 2.49 -14.83 13.33
C THR A 293 3.51 -15.60 12.50
N ALA A 294 3.15 -16.01 11.28
CA ALA A 294 4.06 -16.73 10.40
C ALA A 294 5.19 -15.84 9.87
N ALA A 295 4.88 -14.57 9.58
CA ALA A 295 5.82 -13.58 9.07
C ALA A 295 6.72 -12.96 10.15
N GLY A 296 6.34 -13.05 11.43
CA GLY A 296 7.02 -12.36 12.53
C GLY A 296 6.78 -10.85 12.55
N TYR A 297 5.64 -10.39 12.02
CA TYR A 297 5.19 -9.00 12.19
C TYR A 297 4.35 -8.87 13.46
N PRO A 298 4.41 -7.73 14.16
CA PRO A 298 3.37 -7.31 15.09
C PRO A 298 1.99 -7.31 14.41
N VAL A 299 0.96 -7.74 15.14
CA VAL A 299 -0.42 -7.82 14.65
C VAL A 299 -1.30 -6.85 15.43
N TYR A 300 -2.09 -6.06 14.71
CA TYR A 300 -2.99 -5.06 15.25
C TYR A 300 -4.41 -5.26 14.73
N GLU A 301 -5.40 -4.81 15.50
CA GLU A 301 -6.81 -4.88 15.08
C GLU A 301 -7.10 -3.90 13.94
N SER A 302 -6.52 -2.69 13.99
CA SER A 302 -6.67 -1.65 12.98
C SER A 302 -5.45 -0.73 12.98
N PHE A 303 -5.29 0.06 11.92
CA PHE A 303 -4.29 1.11 11.82
C PHE A 303 -4.84 2.42 12.40
N ASP A 304 -4.21 2.95 13.45
CA ASP A 304 -4.73 4.10 14.22
C ASP A 304 -3.74 5.29 14.32
N SER A 305 -2.64 5.26 13.55
CA SER A 305 -1.61 6.31 13.63
C SER A 305 -2.09 7.68 13.12
N TYR A 306 -3.14 7.70 12.30
CA TYR A 306 -3.89 8.88 11.87
C TYR A 306 -5.25 8.43 11.32
N ALA A 307 -6.18 9.36 11.09
CA ALA A 307 -7.51 9.03 10.58
C ALA A 307 -7.43 8.44 9.16
N VAL A 308 -7.99 7.25 8.97
CA VAL A 308 -8.13 6.58 7.67
C VAL A 308 -9.62 6.40 7.37
N THR A 309 -10.00 6.73 6.15
CA THR A 309 -11.37 6.50 5.64
C THR A 309 -11.28 6.09 4.18
N GLY A 310 -12.25 5.31 3.73
CA GLY A 310 -12.33 4.86 2.34
C GLY A 310 -11.14 4.02 1.89
N ASP A 311 -10.58 3.19 2.76
CA ASP A 311 -9.51 2.25 2.38
C ASP A 311 -10.08 0.96 1.78
N ALA A 312 -9.21 0.21 1.08
CA ALA A 312 -9.61 -1.01 0.40
C ALA A 312 -9.99 -2.16 1.34
N SER A 313 -9.25 -2.31 2.45
CA SER A 313 -9.43 -3.46 3.33
C SER A 313 -10.70 -3.34 4.16
N ASP A 314 -11.07 -2.15 4.65
CA ASP A 314 -12.31 -1.95 5.40
C ASP A 314 -13.55 -2.08 4.49
N TRP A 315 -13.47 -1.63 3.23
CA TRP A 315 -14.58 -1.86 2.29
C TRP A 315 -14.81 -3.36 2.01
N LEU A 316 -13.75 -4.17 1.90
CA LEU A 316 -13.88 -5.62 1.72
C LEU A 316 -14.52 -6.30 2.93
N ALA A 317 -14.33 -5.76 4.14
CA ALA A 317 -15.05 -6.24 5.32
C ALA A 317 -16.57 -6.12 5.17
N LEU A 318 -17.08 -5.03 4.56
CA LEU A 318 -18.51 -4.89 4.24
C LEU A 318 -19.01 -5.95 3.24
N GLN A 319 -18.11 -6.49 2.41
CA GLN A 319 -18.41 -7.56 1.46
C GLN A 319 -18.27 -8.96 2.07
N ASN A 320 -17.96 -9.06 3.37
CA ASN A 320 -17.61 -10.31 4.06
C ASN A 320 -16.35 -11.00 3.49
N ILE A 321 -15.46 -10.25 2.84
CA ILE A 321 -14.20 -10.76 2.29
C ILE A 321 -13.08 -10.46 3.30
N PRO A 322 -12.40 -11.48 3.86
CA PRO A 322 -11.26 -11.25 4.75
C PRO A 322 -10.12 -10.56 4.01
N ALA A 323 -9.76 -9.36 4.46
CA ALA A 323 -8.67 -8.57 3.88
C ALA A 323 -7.76 -8.03 4.98
N ILE A 324 -6.47 -7.93 4.70
CA ILE A 324 -5.48 -7.36 5.63
C ILE A 324 -4.59 -6.36 4.93
N THR A 325 -4.11 -5.39 5.71
CA THR A 325 -3.04 -4.48 5.32
C THR A 325 -1.74 -4.91 5.98
N VAL A 326 -0.69 -5.07 5.18
CA VAL A 326 0.66 -5.42 5.63
C VAL A 326 1.57 -4.25 5.33
N GLU A 327 2.01 -3.56 6.38
CA GLU A 327 2.97 -2.47 6.28
C GLU A 327 4.39 -3.03 6.45
N LEU A 328 5.18 -2.98 5.37
CA LEU A 328 6.58 -3.42 5.40
C LEU A 328 7.41 -2.53 6.34
N GLU A 329 8.61 -2.99 6.69
CA GLU A 329 9.51 -2.31 7.63
C GLU A 329 10.00 -0.95 7.11
N THR A 330 10.31 -0.88 5.81
CA THR A 330 10.81 0.34 5.15
C THR A 330 10.19 0.47 3.76
N HIS A 331 10.47 1.60 3.08
CA HIS A 331 10.05 1.82 1.69
C HIS A 331 10.97 1.14 0.66
N GLU A 332 12.03 0.45 1.09
CA GLU A 332 13.04 -0.17 0.24
C GLU A 332 13.13 -1.68 0.43
N SER A 333 13.00 -2.17 1.67
CA SER A 333 13.02 -3.60 1.95
C SER A 333 11.80 -4.28 1.35
N LEU A 334 11.94 -5.52 0.89
CA LEU A 334 10.82 -6.37 0.50
C LEU A 334 10.30 -7.22 1.67
N ASP A 335 11.04 -7.22 2.79
CA ASP A 335 10.88 -8.13 3.93
C ASP A 335 10.63 -9.57 3.46
N TRP A 336 11.48 -10.02 2.53
CA TRP A 336 11.21 -11.19 1.70
C TRP A 336 10.91 -12.44 2.52
N GLU A 337 11.75 -12.79 3.49
CA GLU A 337 11.54 -13.98 4.31
C GLU A 337 10.23 -13.90 5.10
N LYS A 338 9.89 -12.72 5.61
CA LYS A 338 8.64 -12.48 6.36
C LYS A 338 7.42 -12.67 5.46
N ASN A 339 7.39 -11.96 4.33
CA ASN A 339 6.25 -11.97 3.44
C ASN A 339 6.06 -13.32 2.74
N LEU A 340 7.15 -14.01 2.39
CA LEU A 340 7.05 -15.38 1.89
C LEU A 340 6.46 -16.33 2.95
N ALA A 341 6.86 -16.21 4.22
CA ALA A 341 6.33 -17.02 5.30
C ALA A 341 4.84 -16.73 5.57
N GLY A 342 4.46 -15.45 5.61
CA GLY A 342 3.07 -15.00 5.77
C GLY A 342 2.17 -15.52 4.65
N VAL A 343 2.53 -15.28 3.38
CA VAL A 343 1.78 -15.79 2.23
C VAL A 343 1.70 -17.31 2.25
N THR A 344 2.81 -18.01 2.52
CA THR A 344 2.81 -19.48 2.60
C THR A 344 1.84 -20.00 3.66
N ALA A 345 1.71 -19.32 4.80
CA ALA A 345 0.75 -19.69 5.85
C ALA A 345 -0.70 -19.50 5.39
N VAL A 346 -1.00 -18.38 4.71
CA VAL A 346 -2.32 -18.11 4.12
C VAL A 346 -2.68 -19.18 3.07
N LEU A 347 -1.76 -19.54 2.18
CA LEU A 347 -2.02 -20.59 1.18
C LEU A 347 -2.34 -21.93 1.86
N LYS A 348 -1.55 -22.33 2.86
CA LYS A 348 -1.72 -23.62 3.56
C LYS A 348 -3.01 -23.71 4.38
N SER A 349 -3.56 -22.60 4.88
CA SER A 349 -4.81 -22.63 5.64
C SER A 349 -6.02 -23.02 4.78
N GLN A 350 -5.91 -22.94 3.45
CA GLN A 350 -6.96 -23.28 2.50
C GLN A 350 -7.04 -24.78 2.16
N GLN A 351 -6.31 -25.64 2.87
CA GLN A 351 -6.35 -27.09 2.66
C GLN A 351 -7.46 -27.76 3.50
N PRO A 352 -7.97 -28.94 3.10
CA PRO A 352 -8.96 -29.68 3.89
C PRO A 352 -8.44 -30.00 5.30
N GLY A 353 -9.16 -29.55 6.33
CA GLY A 353 -8.74 -29.67 7.73
C GLY A 353 -7.87 -28.52 8.24
N GLY A 354 -7.51 -27.56 7.38
CA GLY A 354 -7.07 -26.23 7.80
C GLY A 354 -8.20 -25.48 8.49
N VAL A 355 -7.88 -24.71 9.52
CA VAL A 355 -8.83 -23.76 10.11
C VAL A 355 -8.91 -22.59 9.14
N ALA A 356 -10.06 -22.45 8.46
CA ALA A 356 -10.32 -21.25 7.67
C ALA A 356 -10.32 -20.03 8.62
N PRO A 357 -9.59 -18.96 8.28
CA PRO A 357 -9.58 -17.74 9.09
C PRO A 357 -10.95 -17.05 9.13
#